data_AF-A0A2K3E7Y8-F1
#
_entry.id   AF-A0A2K3E7Y8-F1
#
_cell.length_a   1.000
_cell.length_b   1.000
_cell.length_c   1.000
_cell.angle_alpha   90.00
_cell.angle_beta   90.00
_cell.angle_gamma   90.00
#
_symmetry.space_group_name_H-M   'P 1'
#
loop_
_entity.id
_entity.type
_entity.pdbx_description
1 polymer ?
#
loop_
_entity_poly.entity_id
_entity_poly.type
_entity_poly.pdbx_seq_one_letter_code
_entity_poly.pdbx_strand_id
1 'polypeptide(L)'
;MLRCDRFFSSTRLVDNQTLQISCKYINNKLSSPLYASCNCNQGSGLASLRRSSSSCYSSRQVPAAIAEVNVRSVRSLSRWRWQDLAQVAFLLAASFYEDGESWQLESPPVPATSSTAVSQDVTELLPASTDARQSASGAGRSSRNSSSSRASSSGSGAINRPLSGAALLFGASSLLAILIQHATYGARHVTLLAELQESGEVIGCCGLTFDAAPADVVEATGAPQGCEYALLTGLAVAPPQRRRGVASALLQAAEQEARRGPGQARRGPGPARRRLPALLALLVSKLNAAGRRLYERNLYEEAEDWVDTRWELDAEKGRVGKPRRLLLFRRLTQ
;
A
#
# COMPACT_ATOMS: atom_id res chain seq x y z
N MET A 1 -30.59 -17.74 -25.86
CA MET A 1 -29.71 -16.67 -25.34
C MET A 1 -30.58 -15.73 -24.51
N LEU A 2 -30.66 -15.93 -23.19
CA LEU A 2 -31.58 -15.20 -22.31
C LEU A 2 -30.92 -13.91 -21.82
N ARG A 3 -31.52 -12.75 -22.14
CA ARG A 3 -31.17 -11.44 -21.57
C ARG A 3 -31.79 -11.31 -20.18
N CYS A 4 -30.99 -10.94 -19.19
CA CYS A 4 -31.45 -10.55 -17.85
C CYS A 4 -31.59 -9.03 -17.79
N ASP A 5 -32.83 -8.54 -17.67
CA ASP A 5 -33.13 -7.13 -17.46
C ASP A 5 -33.57 -6.92 -16.00
N ARG A 6 -32.71 -6.22 -15.24
CA ARG A 6 -32.93 -5.57 -13.94
C ARG A 6 -32.77 -6.41 -12.67
N PHE A 7 -31.85 -5.92 -11.84
CA PHE A 7 -31.58 -6.33 -10.46
C PHE A 7 -32.08 -5.21 -9.53
N PHE A 8 -32.84 -5.55 -8.49
CA PHE A 8 -33.25 -4.59 -7.45
C PHE A 8 -32.76 -5.08 -6.09
N SER A 9 -31.90 -4.29 -5.45
CA SER A 9 -31.57 -4.43 -4.05
C SER A 9 -32.26 -3.33 -3.25
N SER A 10 -32.84 -3.70 -2.11
CA SER A 10 -33.37 -2.77 -1.12
C SER A 10 -32.74 -3.10 0.22
N THR A 11 -32.05 -2.12 0.79
CA THR A 11 -31.51 -2.16 2.14
C THR A 11 -32.40 -1.34 3.06
N ARG A 12 -32.90 -1.97 4.14
CA ARG A 12 -33.51 -1.26 5.26
C ARG A 12 -32.75 -1.61 6.53
N LEU A 13 -32.47 -0.59 7.32
CA LEU A 13 -32.03 -0.75 8.70
C LEU A 13 -33.26 -1.13 9.54
N VAL A 14 -33.18 -2.26 10.23
CA VAL A 14 -34.14 -2.63 11.26
C VAL A 14 -33.33 -2.70 12.56
N ASP A 15 -33.66 -1.81 13.49
CA ASP A 15 -33.11 -1.69 14.85
C ASP A 15 -31.59 -1.81 14.99
N ASN A 16 -30.89 -0.66 14.85
CA ASN A 16 -29.50 -0.28 15.23
C ASN A 16 -28.33 -1.29 15.18
N GLN A 17 -28.52 -2.56 14.88
CA GLN A 17 -27.50 -3.62 14.95
C GLN A 17 -27.77 -4.77 13.96
N THR A 18 -28.77 -4.69 13.07
CA THR A 18 -28.97 -5.75 12.06
C THR A 18 -29.31 -5.19 10.68
N LEU A 19 -28.44 -5.49 9.72
CA LEU A 19 -28.59 -5.06 8.32
C LEU A 19 -29.31 -6.17 7.56
N GLN A 20 -30.62 -5.99 7.32
CA GLN A 20 -31.41 -6.99 6.61
C GLN A 20 -31.37 -6.69 5.10
N ILE A 21 -30.67 -7.54 4.35
CA ILE A 21 -30.59 -7.47 2.89
C ILE A 21 -31.65 -8.40 2.32
N SER A 22 -32.71 -7.84 1.74
CA SER A 22 -33.71 -8.62 0.99
C SER A 22 -33.40 -8.58 -0.50
N CYS A 23 -33.00 -9.72 -1.05
CA CYS A 23 -32.87 -9.92 -2.49
C CYS A 23 -34.19 -10.44 -3.05
N LYS A 24 -34.87 -9.62 -3.86
CA LYS A 24 -36.13 -10.02 -4.50
C LYS A 24 -35.82 -10.48 -5.93
N TYR A 25 -35.88 -11.79 -6.16
CA TYR A 25 -35.78 -12.35 -7.50
C TYR A 25 -37.16 -12.32 -8.15
N ILE A 26 -37.37 -11.44 -9.12
CA ILE A 26 -38.61 -11.40 -9.90
C ILE A 26 -38.36 -12.21 -11.18
N ASN A 27 -38.83 -13.45 -11.19
CA ASN A 27 -38.92 -14.23 -12.42
C ASN A 27 -40.34 -14.05 -12.97
N ASN A 28 -40.49 -13.48 -14.17
CA ASN A 28 -41.78 -13.12 -14.78
C ASN A 28 -42.68 -14.32 -15.17
N LYS A 29 -42.45 -15.52 -14.62
CA LYS A 29 -43.25 -16.71 -14.95
C LYS A 29 -43.68 -17.60 -13.79
N LEU A 30 -43.41 -17.28 -12.53
CA LEU A 30 -43.87 -18.11 -11.42
C LEU A 30 -44.38 -17.25 -10.24
N SER A 31 -45.67 -17.39 -9.96
CA SER A 31 -46.37 -16.80 -8.81
C SER A 31 -46.08 -17.62 -7.54
N SER A 32 -44.93 -17.38 -6.89
CA SER A 32 -44.69 -17.60 -5.44
C SER A 32 -43.23 -17.26 -5.07
N PRO A 33 -42.96 -16.51 -3.98
CA PRO A 33 -41.61 -16.25 -3.52
C PRO A 33 -41.02 -17.46 -2.75
N LEU A 34 -39.84 -17.93 -3.17
CA LEU A 34 -39.02 -18.87 -2.40
C LEU A 34 -38.11 -18.10 -1.45
N TYR A 35 -38.19 -18.40 -0.16
CA TYR A 35 -37.24 -17.94 0.87
C TYR A 35 -36.18 -19.01 1.09
N ALA A 36 -34.91 -18.69 0.85
CA ALA A 36 -33.77 -19.52 1.22
C ALA A 36 -33.15 -18.98 2.51
N SER A 37 -33.25 -19.76 3.59
CA SER A 37 -32.52 -19.56 4.84
C SER A 37 -31.44 -20.64 4.91
N CYS A 38 -30.17 -20.24 4.92
CA CYS A 38 -29.06 -21.14 5.22
C CYS A 38 -28.72 -21.02 6.70
N ASN A 39 -28.98 -22.08 7.45
CA ASN A 39 -28.67 -22.19 8.87
C ASN A 39 -27.53 -23.21 9.03
N CYS A 40 -26.34 -22.74 9.36
CA CYS A 40 -25.17 -23.60 9.56
C CYS A 40 -25.11 -24.01 11.04
N ASN A 41 -25.71 -25.15 11.39
CA ASN A 41 -25.58 -25.74 12.71
C ASN A 41 -24.66 -26.96 12.69
N GLN A 42 -23.85 -27.08 13.75
CA GLN A 42 -22.85 -28.10 13.99
C GLN A 42 -23.44 -29.51 13.97
N GLY A 43 -22.69 -30.47 13.40
CA GLY A 43 -23.03 -31.89 13.42
C GLY A 43 -21.77 -32.75 13.41
N SER A 44 -21.49 -33.33 14.57
CA SER A 44 -20.41 -34.26 14.90
C SER A 44 -20.51 -35.58 14.12
N GLY A 45 -19.39 -36.13 13.67
CA GLY A 45 -19.31 -37.49 13.11
C GLY A 45 -17.90 -38.05 13.16
N LEU A 46 -17.70 -39.04 14.02
CA LEU A 46 -16.47 -39.83 14.23
C LEU A 46 -16.21 -40.81 13.06
N ALA A 47 -14.96 -40.92 12.59
CA ALA A 47 -14.26 -42.20 12.36
C ALA A 47 -12.84 -42.05 11.75
N SER A 48 -11.88 -42.71 12.41
CA SER A 48 -10.78 -43.54 11.86
C SER A 48 -9.52 -42.92 11.20
N LEU A 49 -8.42 -43.01 11.96
CA LEU A 49 -7.06 -43.46 11.59
C LEU A 49 -6.42 -42.98 10.26
N ARG A 50 -5.43 -42.09 10.39
CA ARG A 50 -4.04 -42.34 9.94
C ARG A 50 -3.07 -41.34 10.56
N ARG A 51 -2.06 -41.85 11.25
CA ARG A 51 -0.89 -41.09 11.71
C ARG A 51 -0.07 -40.69 10.49
N SER A 52 -0.06 -39.40 10.18
CA SER A 52 0.98 -38.78 9.36
C SER A 52 1.49 -37.56 10.12
N SER A 53 2.79 -37.60 10.39
CA SER A 53 3.60 -36.59 11.05
C SER A 53 3.43 -35.24 10.34
N SER A 54 2.48 -34.46 10.85
CA SER A 54 2.25 -33.07 10.46
C SER A 54 3.27 -32.21 11.21
N SER A 55 4.23 -31.69 10.46
CA SER A 55 5.04 -30.55 10.87
C SER A 55 4.09 -29.47 11.38
N CYS A 56 4.23 -29.09 12.65
CA CYS A 56 3.46 -28.06 13.31
C CYS A 56 3.73 -26.71 12.62
N TYR A 57 3.00 -26.45 11.52
CA TYR A 57 2.79 -25.10 11.04
C TYR A 57 2.05 -24.38 12.14
N SER A 58 2.82 -23.61 12.92
CA SER A 58 2.32 -22.67 13.91
C SER A 58 1.13 -21.93 13.30
N SER A 59 -0.06 -22.17 13.84
CA SER A 59 -1.28 -21.50 13.43
C SER A 59 -1.00 -20.01 13.51
N ARG A 60 -0.85 -19.36 12.34
CA ARG A 60 -0.77 -17.91 12.26
C ARG A 60 -1.97 -17.39 13.03
N GLN A 61 -1.71 -16.79 14.18
CA GLN A 61 -2.70 -16.01 14.91
C GLN A 61 -3.42 -15.16 13.87
N VAL A 62 -4.72 -15.40 13.73
CA VAL A 62 -5.58 -14.54 12.91
C VAL A 62 -5.32 -13.13 13.42
N PRO A 63 -4.77 -12.23 12.59
CA PRO A 63 -4.39 -10.91 13.06
C PRO A 63 -5.60 -10.27 13.74
N ALA A 64 -5.33 -9.67 14.91
CA ALA A 64 -6.33 -8.96 15.71
C ALA A 64 -7.31 -8.22 14.82
N ALA A 65 -8.61 -8.33 15.15
CA ALA A 65 -9.73 -7.76 14.42
C ALA A 65 -9.32 -6.44 13.76
N ILE A 66 -9.45 -6.39 12.43
CA ILE A 66 -9.20 -5.18 11.65
C ILE A 66 -10.07 -4.10 12.29
N ALA A 67 -9.46 -3.15 12.99
CA ALA A 67 -10.16 -2.00 13.52
C ALA A 67 -11.00 -1.44 12.38
N GLU A 68 -12.30 -1.26 12.58
CA GLU A 68 -13.19 -0.83 11.50
C GLU A 68 -12.70 0.52 10.98
N VAL A 69 -12.18 0.51 9.74
CA VAL A 69 -11.66 1.70 9.07
C VAL A 69 -12.77 2.24 8.19
N ASN A 70 -13.18 3.47 8.45
CA ASN A 70 -14.09 4.19 7.56
C ASN A 70 -13.27 4.98 6.54
N VAL A 71 -13.61 4.90 5.25
CA VAL A 71 -12.94 5.70 4.22
C VAL A 71 -13.92 6.72 3.66
N ARG A 72 -13.60 8.00 3.77
CA ARG A 72 -14.41 9.10 3.24
C ARG A 72 -13.70 9.88 2.14
N SER A 73 -14.48 10.40 1.20
CA SER A 73 -14.00 11.21 0.07
C SER A 73 -14.19 12.71 0.33
N VAL A 74 -13.12 13.48 0.18
CA VAL A 74 -13.11 14.94 0.25
C VAL A 74 -12.87 15.49 -1.15
N ARG A 75 -13.87 16.15 -1.73
CA ARG A 75 -13.86 16.68 -3.10
C ARG A 75 -13.78 18.21 -3.20
N SER A 76 -13.85 18.90 -2.07
CA SER A 76 -13.91 20.37 -2.01
C SER A 76 -13.13 20.86 -0.80
N LEU A 77 -12.41 21.96 -0.98
CA LEU A 77 -11.69 22.67 0.07
C LEU A 77 -12.59 23.03 1.27
N SER A 78 -13.85 23.37 1.00
CA SER A 78 -14.84 23.71 2.04
C SER A 78 -15.19 22.57 3.00
N ARG A 79 -14.89 21.32 2.64
CA ARG A 79 -15.21 20.13 3.45
C ARG A 79 -14.06 19.66 4.33
N TRP A 80 -12.90 20.31 4.25
CA TRP A 80 -11.77 19.98 5.10
C TRP A 80 -11.95 20.52 6.51
N ARG A 81 -11.74 19.67 7.51
CA ARG A 81 -11.59 20.12 8.90
C ARG A 81 -10.13 20.47 9.14
N TRP A 82 -9.87 21.50 9.93
CA TRP A 82 -8.50 21.89 10.30
C TRP A 82 -7.70 20.74 10.95
N GLN A 83 -8.37 19.90 11.74
CA GLN A 83 -7.76 18.72 12.35
C GLN A 83 -7.30 17.70 11.30
N ASP A 84 -8.11 17.46 10.26
CA ASP A 84 -7.76 16.54 9.17
C ASP A 84 -6.51 17.01 8.43
N LEU A 85 -6.39 18.33 8.18
CA LEU A 85 -5.24 18.92 7.50
C LEU A 85 -3.94 18.69 8.27
N ALA A 86 -3.97 18.92 9.59
CA ALA A 86 -2.82 18.68 10.46
C ALA A 86 -2.41 17.20 10.47
N GLN A 87 -3.38 16.28 10.55
CA GLN A 87 -3.14 14.85 10.52
C GLN A 87 -2.58 14.40 9.16
N VAL A 88 -3.12 14.90 8.04
CA VAL A 88 -2.60 14.60 6.70
C VAL A 88 -1.18 15.10 6.52
N ALA A 89 -0.85 16.32 6.97
CA ALA A 89 0.53 16.82 6.95
C ALA A 89 1.48 15.90 7.73
N PHE A 90 1.07 15.45 8.91
CA PHE A 90 1.84 14.51 9.72
C PHE A 90 2.03 13.16 9.01
N LEU A 91 0.98 12.59 8.41
CA LEU A 91 1.03 11.34 7.67
C LEU A 91 2.02 11.42 6.49
N LEU A 92 1.97 12.51 5.72
CA LEU A 92 2.86 12.73 4.59
C LEU A 92 4.30 12.91 5.04
N ALA A 93 4.54 13.65 6.13
CA ALA A 93 5.86 13.75 6.75
C ALA A 93 6.41 12.37 7.15
N ALA A 94 5.62 11.57 7.86
CA ALA A 94 6.04 10.24 8.32
C ALA A 94 6.33 9.27 7.16
N SER A 95 5.66 9.44 6.02
CA SER A 95 5.89 8.58 4.83
C SER A 95 7.26 8.81 4.17
N PHE A 96 7.86 9.99 4.34
CA PHE A 96 9.12 10.33 3.67
C PHE A 96 10.38 9.87 4.46
N TYR A 97 10.33 9.95 5.79
CA TYR A 97 11.53 9.74 6.62
C TYR A 97 11.74 8.29 7.07
N GLU A 98 10.71 7.44 7.04
CA GLU A 98 10.84 6.07 7.57
C GLU A 98 11.54 5.08 6.63
N ASP A 99 11.69 5.39 5.35
CA ASP A 99 12.51 4.57 4.43
C ASP A 99 14.02 4.85 4.58
N GLY A 100 14.39 5.87 5.36
CA GLY A 100 15.76 6.37 5.51
C GLY A 100 16.69 5.49 6.34
N GLU A 101 16.19 4.65 7.25
CA GLU A 101 17.07 3.79 8.07
C GLU A 101 17.58 2.55 7.33
N SER A 102 17.03 2.22 6.15
CA SER A 102 17.59 1.18 5.27
C SER A 102 18.63 1.71 4.27
N TRP A 103 18.79 3.02 4.15
CA TRP A 103 19.92 3.65 3.46
C TRP A 103 21.01 4.03 4.47
N GLN A 104 21.39 3.08 5.33
CA GLN A 104 22.79 3.07 5.71
C GLN A 104 23.56 2.95 4.40
N LEU A 105 23.96 4.10 3.85
CA LEU A 105 25.15 4.20 3.03
C LEU A 105 26.12 3.28 3.74
N GLU A 106 26.48 2.15 3.13
CA GLU A 106 27.70 1.46 3.51
C GLU A 106 28.73 2.57 3.51
N SER A 107 29.11 3.02 4.72
CA SER A 107 30.21 3.94 4.88
C SER A 107 31.33 3.33 4.07
N PRO A 108 31.91 4.04 3.08
CA PRO A 108 32.99 3.48 2.28
C PRO A 108 33.99 2.86 3.27
N PRO A 109 34.44 1.61 3.03
CA PRO A 109 35.27 0.89 3.98
C PRO A 109 36.40 1.83 4.38
N VAL A 110 36.42 2.22 5.66
CA VAL A 110 37.48 3.06 6.20
C VAL A 110 38.77 2.33 5.83
N PRO A 111 39.66 2.93 5.01
CA PRO A 111 40.90 2.26 4.67
C PRO A 111 41.59 1.93 5.99
N ALA A 112 41.88 0.64 6.18
CA ALA A 112 42.61 0.19 7.35
C ALA A 112 43.91 1.01 7.40
N THR A 113 44.01 1.93 8.36
CA THR A 113 45.27 2.55 8.71
C THR A 113 46.14 1.42 9.24
N SER A 114 46.94 0.83 8.36
CA SER A 114 48.08 0.00 8.72
C SER A 114 49.01 0.89 9.53
N SER A 115 48.86 0.79 10.85
CA SER A 115 49.88 1.19 11.81
C SER A 115 51.07 0.25 11.62
N THR A 116 51.90 0.52 10.63
CA THR A 116 53.22 -0.10 10.49
C THR A 116 54.12 0.54 11.54
N ALA A 117 54.06 0.01 12.77
CA ALA A 117 55.14 0.18 13.72
C ALA A 117 56.36 -0.54 13.13
N VAL A 118 57.34 0.25 12.70
CA VAL A 118 58.67 -0.22 12.32
C VAL A 118 59.33 -0.75 13.58
N SER A 119 59.34 -2.07 13.75
CA SER A 119 60.34 -2.77 14.54
C SER A 119 61.17 -3.60 13.57
N GLN A 120 62.43 -3.19 13.45
CA GLN A 120 63.50 -3.98 12.86
C GLN A 120 63.63 -5.26 13.68
N ASP A 121 63.61 -6.43 13.04
CA ASP A 121 64.71 -7.36 13.26
C ASP A 121 64.89 -8.37 12.14
N VAL A 122 66.18 -8.62 11.92
CA VAL A 122 66.86 -9.48 10.97
C VAL A 122 66.50 -10.95 11.22
N THR A 123 66.39 -11.80 10.17
CA THR A 123 67.10 -13.10 10.01
C THR A 123 66.45 -14.03 8.95
N GLU A 124 67.31 -14.40 7.98
CA GLU A 124 67.44 -15.63 7.15
C GLU A 124 66.25 -16.33 6.44
N LEU A 125 66.31 -16.25 5.10
CA LEU A 125 66.61 -17.33 4.13
C LEU A 125 66.08 -18.78 4.31
N LEU A 126 65.35 -19.17 3.25
CA LEU A 126 65.27 -20.48 2.53
C LEU A 126 64.05 -21.42 2.76
N PRO A 127 63.69 -22.21 1.72
CA PRO A 127 62.33 -22.70 1.46
C PRO A 127 62.24 -24.24 1.35
N ALA A 128 61.05 -24.71 0.93
CA ALA A 128 60.68 -26.10 0.58
C ALA A 128 60.40 -26.97 1.82
N SER A 129 59.44 -27.90 1.87
CA SER A 129 58.78 -28.72 0.85
C SER A 129 57.66 -29.55 1.52
N THR A 130 56.74 -30.07 0.70
CA THR A 130 56.02 -31.36 0.83
C THR A 130 55.18 -31.72 2.05
N ASP A 131 53.90 -32.02 1.75
CA ASP A 131 53.15 -33.24 2.08
C ASP A 131 53.38 -33.92 3.43
N ALA A 132 52.31 -34.03 4.23
CA ALA A 132 51.71 -35.34 4.57
C ALA A 132 50.57 -35.20 5.59
N ARG A 133 49.44 -35.80 5.23
CA ARG A 133 48.60 -36.74 6.01
C ARG A 133 48.24 -36.48 7.50
N GLN A 134 47.02 -36.93 7.79
CA GLN A 134 46.42 -37.40 9.06
C GLN A 134 45.50 -36.37 9.73
N SER A 135 44.19 -36.57 9.67
CA SER A 135 43.37 -37.58 10.38
C SER A 135 42.88 -37.07 11.73
N ALA A 136 41.56 -37.18 11.86
CA ALA A 136 40.82 -37.50 13.07
C ALA A 136 40.52 -36.39 14.11
N SER A 137 39.21 -36.26 14.32
CA SER A 137 38.52 -36.20 15.61
C SER A 137 38.83 -35.04 16.55
N GLY A 138 37.89 -34.11 16.62
CA GLY A 138 37.78 -33.16 17.73
C GLY A 138 36.32 -32.79 17.96
N ALA A 139 35.60 -33.63 18.71
CA ALA A 139 34.28 -33.33 19.22
C ALA A 139 34.38 -32.16 20.23
N GLY A 140 33.94 -30.97 19.81
CA GLY A 140 33.87 -29.78 20.65
C GLY A 140 32.43 -29.32 20.85
N ARG A 141 31.73 -29.94 21.80
CA ARG A 141 30.50 -29.38 22.38
C ARG A 141 30.86 -28.07 23.07
N SER A 142 30.35 -26.95 22.58
CA SER A 142 30.28 -25.71 23.37
C SER A 142 28.83 -25.24 23.43
N SER A 143 28.19 -25.59 24.54
CA SER A 143 26.94 -25.03 25.00
C SER A 143 27.16 -23.57 25.39
N ARG A 144 26.66 -22.62 24.59
CA ARG A 144 26.45 -21.25 25.05
C ARG A 144 24.97 -20.98 25.27
N ASN A 145 24.60 -21.11 26.54
CA ASN A 145 23.44 -20.46 27.14
C ASN A 145 23.41 -18.99 26.70
N SER A 146 22.37 -18.62 25.96
CA SER A 146 22.00 -17.23 25.72
C SER A 146 20.61 -17.04 26.29
N SER A 147 20.55 -16.92 27.62
CA SER A 147 19.44 -16.36 28.35
C SER A 147 19.38 -14.86 28.08
N SER A 148 18.66 -14.43 27.04
CA SER A 148 18.26 -13.03 26.86
C SER A 148 16.80 -12.86 27.26
N SER A 149 16.68 -12.32 28.48
CA SER A 149 15.59 -11.53 29.02
C SER A 149 14.61 -10.96 27.97
N ARG A 150 13.41 -11.53 27.94
CA ARG A 150 12.21 -10.88 27.39
C ARG A 150 11.85 -9.70 28.30
N ALA A 151 12.38 -8.53 28.00
CA ALA A 151 11.86 -7.27 28.51
C ALA A 151 10.59 -6.93 27.74
N SER A 152 9.44 -7.28 28.31
CA SER A 152 8.11 -6.86 27.88
C SER A 152 7.93 -5.37 28.19
N SER A 153 8.46 -4.49 27.35
CA SER A 153 8.16 -3.06 27.39
C SER A 153 6.79 -2.82 26.73
N SER A 154 5.74 -2.85 27.54
CA SER A 154 4.41 -2.32 27.19
C SER A 154 4.49 -0.80 27.06
N GLY A 155 5.09 -0.31 25.98
CA GLY A 155 5.29 1.11 25.71
C GLY A 155 4.16 1.71 24.89
N SER A 156 3.01 1.96 25.53
CA SER A 156 1.88 2.71 24.93
C SER A 156 2.11 4.24 24.93
N GLY A 157 3.35 4.69 24.69
CA GLY A 157 3.77 6.10 24.81
C GLY A 157 4.40 6.71 23.55
N ALA A 158 4.27 6.07 22.39
CA ALA A 158 5.11 6.36 21.21
C ALA A 158 4.65 7.53 20.31
N ILE A 159 3.64 8.34 20.68
CA ILE A 159 3.09 9.36 19.76
C ILE A 159 3.78 10.73 19.89
N ASN A 160 4.58 10.96 20.95
CA ASN A 160 5.12 12.30 21.24
C ASN A 160 6.63 12.44 21.04
N ARG A 161 7.23 11.80 20.02
CA ARG A 161 8.57 12.25 19.58
C ARG A 161 8.41 13.53 18.78
N PRO A 162 9.06 14.65 19.17
CA PRO A 162 9.00 15.87 18.39
C PRO A 162 9.52 15.57 16.99
N LEU A 163 8.69 15.82 15.98
CA LEU A 163 9.14 15.76 14.60
C LEU A 163 10.30 16.74 14.42
N SER A 164 11.35 16.30 13.72
CA SER A 164 12.38 17.21 13.24
C SER A 164 11.74 18.36 12.46
N GLY A 165 12.29 19.58 12.58
CA GLY A 165 11.81 20.73 11.82
C GLY A 165 11.73 20.48 10.31
N ALA A 166 12.64 19.66 9.76
CA ALA A 166 12.60 19.25 8.36
C ALA A 166 11.36 18.40 8.02
N ALA A 167 10.95 17.49 8.91
CA ALA A 167 9.76 16.67 8.72
C ALA A 167 8.47 17.50 8.74
N LEU A 168 8.40 18.51 9.62
CA LEU A 168 7.28 19.45 9.66
C LEU A 168 7.19 20.27 8.36
N LEU A 169 8.30 20.80 7.87
CA LEU A 169 8.34 21.53 6.59
C LEU A 169 7.95 20.65 5.41
N PHE A 170 8.41 19.39 5.39
CA PHE A 170 8.01 18.43 4.36
C PHE A 170 6.51 18.11 4.44
N GLY A 171 5.97 17.87 5.64
CA GLY A 171 4.54 17.63 5.83
C GLY A 171 3.69 18.81 5.38
N ALA A 172 4.08 20.03 5.77
CA ALA A 172 3.40 21.26 5.38
C ALA A 172 3.46 21.52 3.87
N SER A 173 4.61 21.32 3.23
CA SER A 173 4.75 21.46 1.77
C SER A 173 3.96 20.39 1.00
N SER A 174 3.92 19.16 1.49
CA SER A 174 3.12 18.08 0.89
C SER A 174 1.62 18.36 1.03
N LEU A 175 1.18 18.86 2.19
CA LEU A 175 -0.19 19.32 2.39
C LEU A 175 -0.53 20.48 1.44
N LEU A 176 0.34 21.49 1.34
CA LEU A 176 0.16 22.61 0.42
C LEU A 176 0.01 22.12 -1.02
N ALA A 177 0.81 21.13 -1.44
CA ALA A 177 0.70 20.54 -2.76
C ALA A 177 -0.69 19.89 -2.99
N ILE A 178 -1.24 19.19 -2.00
CA ILE A 178 -2.61 18.63 -2.08
C ILE A 178 -3.65 19.75 -2.20
N LEU A 179 -3.52 20.81 -1.40
CA LEU A 179 -4.45 21.96 -1.47
C LEU A 179 -4.39 22.67 -2.83
N ILE A 180 -3.19 22.84 -3.38
CA ILE A 180 -2.99 23.36 -4.74
C ILE A 180 -3.62 22.42 -5.76
N GLN A 181 -3.51 21.09 -5.61
CA GLN A 181 -4.19 20.14 -6.51
C GLN A 181 -5.70 20.29 -6.46
N HIS A 182 -6.31 20.44 -5.28
CA HIS A 182 -7.74 20.75 -5.15
C HIS A 182 -8.12 22.06 -5.85
N ALA A 183 -7.29 23.10 -5.72
CA ALA A 183 -7.54 24.38 -6.38
C ALA A 183 -7.43 24.29 -7.91
N THR A 184 -6.38 23.63 -8.42
CA THR A 184 -6.06 23.53 -9.84
C THR A 184 -7.00 22.58 -10.58
N TYR A 185 -7.27 21.39 -10.03
CA TYR A 185 -8.09 20.37 -10.68
C TYR A 185 -9.57 20.45 -10.30
N GLY A 186 -9.92 21.17 -9.23
CA GLY A 186 -11.29 21.33 -8.76
C GLY A 186 -11.99 19.99 -8.58
N ALA A 187 -13.13 19.81 -9.25
CA ALA A 187 -13.93 18.58 -9.19
C ALA A 187 -13.26 17.34 -9.79
N ARG A 188 -12.11 17.49 -10.46
CA ARG A 188 -11.28 16.41 -11.01
C ARG A 188 -10.23 15.90 -10.02
N HIS A 189 -10.21 16.41 -8.79
CA HIS A 189 -9.36 15.88 -7.73
C HIS A 189 -10.18 15.49 -6.50
N VAL A 190 -9.83 14.36 -5.90
CA VAL A 190 -10.47 13.81 -4.71
C VAL A 190 -9.40 13.33 -3.75
N THR A 191 -9.49 13.70 -2.49
CA THR A 191 -8.66 13.10 -1.43
C THR A 191 -9.49 12.11 -0.65
N LEU A 192 -9.01 10.89 -0.52
CA LEU A 192 -9.60 9.86 0.33
C LEU A 192 -8.88 9.86 1.67
N LEU A 193 -9.66 9.85 2.75
CA LEU A 193 -9.18 9.82 4.12
C LEU A 193 -9.69 8.54 4.79
N ALA A 194 -8.78 7.76 5.36
CA ALA A 194 -9.10 6.61 6.20
C ALA A 194 -9.12 7.06 7.65
N GLU A 195 -10.23 6.78 8.34
CA GLU A 195 -10.50 7.20 9.70
C GLU A 195 -10.77 5.99 10.60
N LEU A 196 -10.33 6.08 11.85
CA LEU A 196 -10.75 5.14 12.89
C LEU A 196 -12.21 5.41 13.23
N GLN A 197 -13.05 4.37 13.19
CA GLN A 197 -14.49 4.52 13.42
C GLN A 197 -14.85 5.08 14.81
N GLU A 198 -14.08 4.73 15.84
CA GLU A 198 -14.35 5.15 17.21
C GLU A 198 -13.91 6.61 17.49
N SER A 199 -12.73 7.00 17.03
CA SER A 199 -12.14 8.31 17.34
C SER A 199 -12.36 9.37 16.26
N GLY A 200 -12.68 8.96 15.03
CA GLY A 200 -12.71 9.84 13.86
C GLY A 200 -11.32 10.35 13.43
N GLU A 201 -10.24 9.80 13.99
CA GLU A 201 -8.87 10.20 13.68
C GLU A 201 -8.45 9.71 12.29
N VAL A 202 -7.87 10.61 11.48
CA VAL A 202 -7.34 10.27 10.16
C VAL A 202 -6.03 9.49 10.32
N ILE A 203 -6.07 8.21 9.94
CA ILE A 203 -4.94 7.27 10.02
C ILE A 203 -4.31 6.95 8.67
N GLY A 204 -4.88 7.44 7.57
CA GLY A 204 -4.33 7.29 6.24
C GLY A 204 -4.98 8.22 5.24
N CYS A 205 -4.28 8.48 4.13
CA CYS A 205 -4.81 9.29 3.05
C CYS A 205 -4.26 8.86 1.69
N CYS A 206 -4.97 9.19 0.63
CA CYS A 206 -4.44 9.23 -0.73
C CYS A 206 -5.20 10.26 -1.59
N GLY A 207 -4.55 10.81 -2.61
CA GLY A 207 -5.14 11.67 -3.61
C GLY A 207 -5.47 10.89 -4.89
N LEU A 208 -6.54 11.29 -5.56
CA LEU A 208 -6.94 10.83 -6.88
C LEU A 208 -7.15 12.02 -7.80
N THR A 209 -6.45 12.03 -8.92
CA THR A 209 -6.61 13.05 -9.97
C THR A 209 -7.13 12.40 -11.23
N PHE A 210 -8.19 12.94 -11.80
CA PHE A 210 -8.83 12.43 -13.01
C PHE A 210 -8.33 13.23 -14.21
N ASP A 211 -7.65 12.57 -15.15
CA ASP A 211 -7.24 13.22 -16.39
C ASP A 211 -7.38 12.34 -17.65
N ALA A 212 -7.18 12.93 -18.82
CA ALA A 212 -6.96 12.15 -20.04
C ALA A 212 -5.63 11.42 -19.93
N ALA A 213 -5.60 10.13 -20.27
CA ALA A 213 -4.38 9.34 -20.24
C ALA A 213 -3.37 9.89 -21.26
N PRO A 214 -2.13 10.22 -20.84
CA PRO A 214 -1.05 10.58 -21.75
C PRO A 214 -0.75 9.48 -22.78
N ALA A 215 -0.20 9.85 -23.94
CA ALA A 215 0.03 8.92 -25.03
C ALA A 215 0.96 7.75 -24.65
N ASP A 216 2.02 8.04 -23.90
CA ASP A 216 2.97 7.05 -23.36
C ASP A 216 2.31 6.08 -22.38
N VAL A 217 1.37 6.57 -21.55
CA VAL A 217 0.58 5.71 -20.65
C VAL A 217 -0.39 4.84 -21.44
N VAL A 218 -1.05 5.40 -22.46
CA VAL A 218 -1.96 4.66 -23.34
C VAL A 218 -1.21 3.54 -24.07
N GLU A 219 -0.05 3.85 -24.64
CA GLU A 219 0.83 2.89 -25.32
C GLU A 219 1.28 1.78 -24.38
N ALA A 220 1.86 2.13 -23.23
CA ALA A 220 2.40 1.14 -22.30
C ALA A 220 1.34 0.27 -21.61
N THR A 221 0.09 0.74 -21.53
CA THR A 221 -1.01 -0.01 -20.92
C THR A 221 -1.94 -0.65 -21.95
N GLY A 222 -1.77 -0.38 -23.26
CA GLY A 222 -2.70 -0.81 -24.29
C GLY A 222 -4.14 -0.32 -24.07
N ALA A 223 -4.33 0.81 -23.41
CA ALA A 223 -5.65 1.40 -23.20
C ALA A 223 -6.18 2.07 -24.47
N PRO A 224 -7.49 2.34 -24.59
CA PRO A 224 -8.02 3.07 -25.74
C PRO A 224 -7.48 4.51 -25.78
N GLN A 225 -7.15 4.99 -26.99
CA GLN A 225 -6.72 6.38 -27.16
C GLN A 225 -7.78 7.38 -26.65
N GLY A 226 -7.32 8.39 -25.92
CA GLY A 226 -8.20 9.41 -25.32
C GLY A 226 -9.10 8.89 -24.21
N CYS A 227 -8.79 7.75 -23.60
CA CYS A 227 -9.46 7.31 -22.38
C CYS A 227 -9.13 8.23 -21.21
N GLU A 228 -10.06 8.36 -20.27
CA GLU A 228 -9.75 8.96 -18.96
C GLU A 228 -9.05 7.93 -18.07
N TYR A 229 -8.19 8.41 -17.19
CA TYR A 229 -7.60 7.62 -16.11
C TYR A 229 -7.67 8.36 -14.79
N ALA A 230 -7.65 7.60 -13.69
CA ALA A 230 -7.47 8.14 -12.35
C ALA A 230 -6.02 7.89 -11.91
N LEU A 231 -5.28 8.95 -11.61
CA LEU A 231 -3.94 8.89 -11.05
C LEU A 231 -4.01 8.95 -9.52
N LEU A 232 -3.57 7.89 -8.87
CA LEU A 232 -3.43 7.81 -7.42
C LEU A 232 -2.06 8.37 -6.99
N THR A 233 -2.09 9.28 -6.02
CA THR A 233 -0.90 9.98 -5.52
C THR A 233 -0.92 10.06 -3.99
N GLY A 234 0.25 10.16 -3.36
CA GLY A 234 0.34 10.51 -1.93
C GLY A 234 -0.33 9.50 -0.98
N LEU A 235 -0.26 8.21 -1.29
CA LEU A 235 -0.74 7.17 -0.38
C LEU A 235 0.15 7.11 0.86
N ALA A 236 -0.41 7.46 2.02
CA ALA A 236 0.27 7.42 3.30
C ALA A 236 -0.62 6.78 4.38
N VAL A 237 0.01 6.03 5.29
CA VAL A 237 -0.65 5.40 6.45
C VAL A 237 0.19 5.65 7.70
N ALA A 238 -0.49 6.00 8.79
CA ALA A 238 0.13 6.24 10.09
C ALA A 238 0.99 5.04 10.49
N PRO A 239 2.25 5.22 10.93
CA PRO A 239 3.13 4.12 11.27
C PRO A 239 2.51 3.06 12.20
N PRO A 240 1.78 3.43 13.28
CA PRO A 240 1.13 2.45 14.17
C PRO A 240 0.01 1.62 13.51
N GLN A 241 -0.52 2.11 12.38
CA GLN A 241 -1.65 1.52 11.65
C GLN A 241 -1.21 0.78 10.39
N ARG A 242 0.09 0.74 10.10
CA ARG A 242 0.64 -0.05 8.99
C ARG A 242 0.43 -1.53 9.23
N ARG A 243 0.38 -2.31 8.14
CA ARG A 243 0.13 -3.77 8.13
C ARG A 243 -1.23 -4.19 8.71
N ARG A 244 -2.15 -3.25 8.95
CA ARG A 244 -3.54 -3.53 9.37
C ARG A 244 -4.57 -3.48 8.23
N GLY A 245 -4.11 -3.43 6.98
CA GLY A 245 -4.99 -3.38 5.81
C GLY A 245 -5.51 -1.99 5.42
N VAL A 246 -5.18 -0.93 6.17
CA VAL A 246 -5.60 0.47 5.89
C VAL A 246 -5.29 0.89 4.45
N ALA A 247 -4.07 0.60 3.98
CA ALA A 247 -3.66 0.96 2.61
C ALA A 247 -4.49 0.20 1.55
N SER A 248 -4.79 -1.08 1.77
CA SER A 248 -5.67 -1.85 0.88
C SER A 248 -7.09 -1.30 0.89
N ALA A 249 -7.62 -0.90 2.04
CA ALA A 249 -8.93 -0.26 2.13
C ALA A 249 -8.97 1.06 1.35
N LEU A 250 -7.92 1.88 1.44
CA LEU A 250 -7.77 3.10 0.63
C LEU A 250 -7.71 2.80 -0.88
N LEU A 251 -6.99 1.75 -1.30
CA LEU A 251 -6.93 1.35 -2.71
C LEU A 251 -8.29 0.87 -3.24
N GLN A 252 -9.04 0.11 -2.44
CA GLN A 252 -10.39 -0.33 -2.81
C GLN A 252 -11.36 0.85 -2.90
N ALA A 253 -11.31 1.78 -1.94
CA ALA A 253 -12.09 3.01 -1.99
C ALA A 253 -11.71 3.87 -3.20
N ALA A 254 -10.42 3.90 -3.57
CA ALA A 254 -9.94 4.59 -4.75
C ALA A 254 -10.48 4.00 -6.05
N GLU A 255 -10.49 2.67 -6.17
CA GLU A 255 -11.11 1.97 -7.30
C GLU A 255 -12.61 2.28 -7.41
N GLN A 256 -13.33 2.25 -6.29
CA GLN A 256 -14.75 2.59 -6.25
C GLN A 256 -15.00 4.04 -6.66
N GLU A 257 -14.19 4.97 -6.16
CA GLU A 257 -14.30 6.39 -6.50
C GLU A 257 -13.95 6.64 -7.97
N ALA A 258 -12.95 5.92 -8.49
CA ALA A 258 -12.58 5.98 -9.90
C ALA A 258 -13.72 5.50 -10.81
N ARG A 259 -14.39 4.40 -10.45
CA ARG A 259 -15.58 3.89 -11.17
C ARG A 259 -16.78 4.84 -11.11
N ARG A 260 -16.93 5.63 -10.04
CA ARG A 260 -17.97 6.67 -9.96
C ARG A 260 -17.67 7.88 -10.86
N GLY A 261 -16.38 8.10 -11.14
CA GLY A 261 -15.84 9.18 -11.95
C GLY A 261 -15.82 10.54 -11.23
N PRO A 262 -15.17 11.55 -11.85
CA PRO A 262 -15.26 12.93 -11.42
C PRO A 262 -16.75 13.33 -11.43
N GLY A 263 -17.18 14.01 -10.38
CA GLY A 263 -18.61 14.10 -10.00
C GLY A 263 -19.55 14.52 -11.13
N GLN A 264 -20.83 14.17 -10.98
CA GLN A 264 -21.96 14.53 -11.84
C GLN A 264 -22.14 16.05 -12.11
N ALA A 265 -21.24 16.90 -11.62
CA ALA A 265 -21.39 18.34 -11.47
C ALA A 265 -21.39 19.14 -12.77
N ARG A 266 -21.09 18.53 -13.93
CA ARG A 266 -21.34 19.17 -15.23
C ARG A 266 -22.04 18.21 -16.17
N ARG A 267 -23.33 18.00 -15.92
CA ARG A 267 -24.30 17.73 -17.00
C ARG A 267 -24.37 18.97 -17.88
N GLY A 268 -23.36 19.19 -18.72
CA GLY A 268 -23.57 20.04 -19.88
C GLY A 268 -24.70 19.41 -20.71
N PRO A 269 -25.61 20.18 -21.32
CA PRO A 269 -26.74 19.66 -22.10
C PRO A 269 -26.32 18.96 -23.42
N GLY A 270 -25.06 18.56 -23.57
CA GLY A 270 -24.56 17.87 -24.75
C GLY A 270 -24.57 16.35 -24.60
N PRO A 271 -24.74 15.58 -25.70
CA PRO A 271 -24.68 14.12 -25.73
C PRO A 271 -23.26 13.55 -25.53
N ALA A 272 -22.34 14.33 -24.94
CA ALA A 272 -21.01 13.87 -24.59
C ALA A 272 -21.15 12.79 -23.51
N ARG A 273 -21.16 11.53 -23.95
CA ARG A 273 -21.20 10.35 -23.08
C ARG A 273 -20.15 10.53 -21.99
N ARG A 274 -20.58 10.37 -20.74
CA ARG A 274 -19.69 10.28 -19.58
C ARG A 274 -18.57 9.29 -19.90
N ARG A 275 -17.34 9.77 -20.06
CA ARG A 275 -16.18 8.90 -20.15
C ARG A 275 -15.84 8.52 -18.72
N LEU A 276 -16.11 7.28 -18.35
CA LEU A 276 -15.60 6.75 -17.10
C LEU A 276 -14.12 6.43 -17.28
N PRO A 277 -13.29 6.61 -16.25
CA PRO A 277 -11.90 6.21 -16.30
C PRO A 277 -11.77 4.73 -16.66
N ALA A 278 -10.91 4.41 -17.63
CA ALA A 278 -10.60 3.04 -18.01
C ALA A 278 -9.50 2.43 -17.14
N LEU A 279 -8.70 3.28 -16.49
CA LEU A 279 -7.53 2.90 -15.72
C LEU A 279 -7.49 3.61 -14.37
N LEU A 280 -6.97 2.91 -13.36
CA LEU A 280 -6.47 3.47 -12.12
C LEU A 280 -4.95 3.26 -12.09
N ALA A 281 -4.17 4.32 -12.20
CA ALA A 281 -2.72 4.27 -12.30
C ALA A 281 -2.04 4.91 -11.09
N LEU A 282 -0.79 4.55 -10.83
CA LEU A 282 0.07 5.18 -9.84
C LEU A 282 1.54 5.08 -10.27
N LEU A 283 2.36 5.97 -9.71
CA LEU A 283 3.81 5.95 -9.90
C LEU A 283 4.47 5.56 -8.57
N VAL A 284 5.36 4.57 -8.61
CA VAL A 284 6.09 4.10 -7.43
C VAL A 284 7.58 4.08 -7.71
N SER A 285 8.41 4.44 -6.72
CA SER A 285 9.86 4.26 -6.84
C SER A 285 10.20 2.78 -6.99
N LYS A 286 11.12 2.45 -7.91
CA LYS A 286 11.62 1.07 -8.08
C LYS A 286 12.18 0.48 -6.78
N LEU A 287 12.68 1.35 -5.89
CA LEU A 287 13.29 1.00 -4.61
C LEU A 287 12.26 0.73 -3.50
N ASN A 288 10.99 1.14 -3.69
CA ASN A 288 9.95 0.94 -2.69
C ASN A 288 9.33 -0.46 -2.80
N ALA A 289 10.09 -1.47 -2.36
CA ALA A 289 9.67 -2.88 -2.41
C ALA A 289 8.39 -3.16 -1.60
N ALA A 290 8.19 -2.45 -0.48
CA ALA A 290 7.00 -2.59 0.34
C ALA A 290 5.73 -2.11 -0.40
N GLY A 291 5.82 -0.96 -1.05
CA GLY A 291 4.76 -0.41 -1.90
C GLY A 291 4.43 -1.33 -3.07
N ARG A 292 5.45 -1.79 -3.81
CA ARG A 292 5.25 -2.73 -4.94
C ARG A 292 4.47 -3.98 -4.53
N ARG A 293 4.90 -4.65 -3.45
CA ARG A 293 4.18 -5.82 -2.91
C ARG A 293 2.75 -5.52 -2.48
N LEU A 294 2.47 -4.32 -1.96
CA LEU A 294 1.12 -3.89 -1.64
C LEU A 294 0.27 -3.77 -2.91
N TYR A 295 0.80 -3.12 -3.96
CA TYR A 295 0.07 -2.89 -5.21
C TYR A 295 -0.16 -4.20 -5.98
N GLU A 296 0.84 -5.08 -6.08
CA GLU A 296 0.71 -6.41 -6.68
C GLU A 296 -0.41 -7.24 -6.00
N ARG A 297 -0.46 -7.23 -4.66
CA ARG A 297 -1.54 -7.92 -3.89
C ARG A 297 -2.93 -7.34 -4.16
N ASN A 298 -3.01 -6.08 -4.59
CA ASN A 298 -4.25 -5.41 -4.97
C ASN A 298 -4.47 -5.42 -6.49
N LEU A 299 -3.82 -6.36 -7.20
CA LEU A 299 -3.99 -6.63 -8.63
C LEU A 299 -3.62 -5.44 -9.53
N TYR A 300 -2.58 -4.70 -9.15
CA TYR A 300 -1.94 -3.76 -10.05
C TYR A 300 -0.89 -4.48 -10.91
N GLU A 301 -0.90 -4.16 -12.19
CA GLU A 301 0.04 -4.62 -13.21
C GLU A 301 1.15 -3.58 -13.38
N GLU A 302 2.39 -4.03 -13.60
CA GLU A 302 3.53 -3.18 -13.94
C GLU A 302 3.60 -2.98 -15.46
N ALA A 303 3.74 -1.73 -15.91
CA ALA A 303 4.02 -1.43 -17.31
C ALA A 303 5.54 -1.49 -17.54
N GLU A 304 6.06 -2.69 -17.85
CA GLU A 304 7.50 -2.99 -17.92
C GLU A 304 8.26 -2.09 -18.92
N ASP A 305 7.64 -1.80 -20.07
CA ASP A 305 8.23 -0.99 -21.13
C ASP A 305 8.07 0.53 -20.94
N TRP A 306 7.37 0.97 -19.89
CA TRP A 306 7.13 2.39 -19.68
C TRP A 306 8.38 3.11 -19.12
N VAL A 307 8.65 4.29 -19.68
CA VAL A 307 9.70 5.20 -19.24
C VAL A 307 9.04 6.51 -18.79
N ASP A 308 9.37 6.96 -17.57
CA ASP A 308 8.94 8.27 -17.09
C ASP A 308 9.63 9.36 -17.91
N THR A 309 8.93 9.91 -18.90
CA THR A 309 9.42 10.96 -19.79
C THR A 309 9.99 12.16 -19.03
N ARG A 310 9.45 12.49 -17.84
CA ARG A 310 9.99 13.58 -17.01
C ARG A 310 11.33 13.20 -16.38
N TRP A 311 11.45 11.96 -15.92
CA TRP A 311 12.70 11.43 -15.38
C TRP A 311 13.77 11.33 -16.48
N GLU A 312 13.40 10.89 -17.68
CA GLU A 312 14.30 10.81 -18.84
C GLU A 312 14.87 12.19 -19.20
N LEU A 313 14.01 13.20 -19.32
CA LEU A 313 14.44 14.59 -19.57
C LEU A 313 15.35 15.17 -18.47
N ASP A 314 15.13 14.79 -17.21
CA ASP A 314 16.01 15.19 -16.10
C ASP A 314 17.34 14.44 -16.14
N ALA A 315 17.33 13.16 -16.53
CA ALA A 315 18.50 12.33 -16.66
C ALA A 315 19.42 12.78 -17.81
N GLU A 316 18.86 13.14 -18.96
CA GLU A 316 19.59 13.73 -20.09
C GLU A 316 20.32 15.02 -19.71
N LYS A 317 19.75 15.80 -18.78
CA LYS A 317 20.36 17.02 -18.24
C LYS A 317 21.42 16.76 -17.17
N GLY A 318 21.77 15.49 -16.92
CA GLY A 318 22.71 15.07 -15.87
C GLY A 318 22.14 15.24 -14.45
N ARG A 319 20.84 15.50 -14.29
CA ARG A 319 20.19 15.68 -12.98
C ARG A 319 19.61 14.36 -12.47
N VAL A 320 20.41 13.28 -12.50
CA VAL A 320 20.01 11.94 -12.06
C VAL A 320 20.00 11.86 -10.52
N GLY A 321 19.16 12.67 -9.87
CA GLY A 321 19.02 12.66 -8.42
C GLY A 321 17.87 11.78 -7.91
N LYS A 322 16.86 11.53 -8.75
CA LYS A 322 15.64 10.81 -8.33
C LYS A 322 15.63 9.40 -8.90
N PRO A 323 15.23 8.38 -8.10
CA PRO A 323 15.12 7.02 -8.59
C PRO A 323 14.06 6.92 -9.68
N ARG A 324 14.33 6.09 -10.70
CA ARG A 324 13.36 5.79 -11.76
C ARG A 324 12.06 5.29 -11.14
N ARG A 325 10.94 5.83 -11.62
CA ARG A 325 9.59 5.43 -11.22
C ARG A 325 9.10 4.32 -12.14
N LEU A 326 8.31 3.44 -11.56
CA LEU A 326 7.55 2.42 -12.26
C LEU A 326 6.11 2.91 -12.37
N LEU A 327 5.50 2.70 -13.53
CA LEU A 327 4.07 2.88 -13.74
C LEU A 327 3.37 1.57 -13.38
N LEU A 328 2.54 1.61 -12.34
CA LEU A 328 1.64 0.52 -12.01
C LEU A 328 0.21 0.94 -12.33
N PHE A 329 -0.58 0.04 -12.88
CA PHE A 329 -1.96 0.33 -13.26
C PHE A 329 -2.89 -0.83 -12.97
N ARG A 330 -4.18 -0.52 -12.86
CA ARG A 330 -5.25 -1.50 -12.79
C ARG A 330 -6.35 -1.09 -13.76
N ARG A 331 -6.79 -2.05 -14.58
CA ARG A 331 -7.90 -1.84 -15.51
C ARG A 331 -9.21 -1.78 -14.74
N LEU A 332 -9.98 -0.73 -14.98
CA LEU A 332 -11.34 -0.59 -14.48
C LEU A 332 -12.24 -1.16 -15.56
N THR A 333 -12.40 -2.50 -15.59
CA THR A 333 -13.35 -3.15 -16.47
C THR A 333 -14.73 -2.53 -16.30
N GLN A 334 -15.32 -2.09 -17.41
CA GLN A 334 -16.69 -1.57 -17.50
C GLN A 334 -17.69 -2.70 -17.69
#